data_AF-A0A2G9UC19-F1
#
_entry.id   AF-A0A2G9UC19-F1
#
_cell.length_a   1.000
_cell.length_b   1.000
_cell.length_c   1.000
_cell.angle_alpha   90.00
_cell.angle_beta   90.00
_cell.angle_gamma   90.00
#
_symmetry.space_group_name_H-M   'P 1'
#
loop_
_entity.id
_entity.type
_entity.pdbx_description
1 polymer ?
#
loop_
_entity_poly.entity_id
_entity_poly.type
_entity_poly.pdbx_seq_one_letter_code
_entity_poly.pdbx_strand_id
1 'polypeptide(L)'
;MVQAGAKGNTKSQINSVISKGASDNEIEEHYSRLYSQIMNATGGVKSRIANGFFANKQFQIEKAYEKTIKEKYNAKVEALDFGKAKESAKVIDNFISETTAGKIHDMVTEKTVQGTLPKQVSYFVIANANC
;
A
#
# COMPACT_ATOMS: atom_id res chain seq x y z
N MET A 1 -4.94 -3.78 2.49
CA MET A 1 -3.89 -3.23 3.38
C MET A 1 -4.45 -2.47 4.58
N VAL A 2 -5.20 -1.37 4.40
CA VAL A 2 -5.72 -0.56 5.54
C VAL A 2 -6.63 -1.37 6.47
N GLN A 3 -7.55 -2.16 5.91
CA GLN A 3 -8.43 -3.04 6.67
C GLN A 3 -7.66 -4.06 7.54
N ALA A 4 -6.60 -4.66 6.99
CA ALA A 4 -5.74 -5.63 7.68
C ALA A 4 -4.99 -5.01 8.87
N GLY A 5 -4.71 -3.71 8.83
CA GLY A 5 -4.08 -2.98 9.93
C GLY A 5 -5.06 -2.38 10.94
N ALA A 6 -6.36 -2.36 10.61
CA ALA A 6 -7.40 -1.78 11.47
C ALA A 6 -7.91 -2.79 12.52
N LYS A 7 -8.39 -2.28 13.65
CA LYS A 7 -9.06 -3.06 14.70
C LYS A 7 -10.31 -2.31 15.22
N GLY A 8 -11.16 -3.01 15.96
CA GLY A 8 -12.34 -2.44 16.60
C GLY A 8 -13.24 -1.69 15.62
N ASN A 9 -13.75 -0.52 16.04
CA ASN A 9 -14.71 0.27 15.28
C ASN A 9 -14.21 0.65 13.88
N THR A 10 -12.93 1.02 13.74
CA THR A 10 -12.35 1.38 12.44
C THR A 10 -12.42 0.21 11.47
N LYS A 11 -12.12 -1.01 11.93
CA LYS A 11 -12.21 -2.22 11.09
C LYS A 11 -13.66 -2.51 10.71
N SER A 12 -14.59 -2.43 11.67
CA SER A 12 -16.01 -2.64 11.43
C SER A 12 -16.59 -1.66 10.41
N GLN A 13 -16.21 -0.38 10.49
CA GLN A 13 -16.61 0.64 9.53
C GLN A 13 -16.09 0.32 8.13
N ILE A 14 -14.81 -0.04 7.99
CA ILE A 14 -14.23 -0.44 6.70
C ILE A 14 -14.97 -1.66 6.13
N ASN A 15 -15.12 -2.73 6.92
CA ASN A 15 -15.79 -3.97 6.51
C ASN A 15 -17.23 -3.70 6.05
N SER A 16 -17.96 -2.78 6.72
CA SER A 16 -19.34 -2.45 6.35
C SER A 16 -19.49 -1.80 4.97
N VAL A 17 -18.43 -1.17 4.46
CA VAL A 17 -18.41 -0.53 3.14
C VAL A 17 -17.89 -1.50 2.08
N ILE A 18 -16.80 -2.21 2.36
CA ILE A 18 -16.10 -2.99 1.33
C ILE A 18 -16.63 -4.42 1.18
N SER A 19 -17.32 -4.97 2.20
CA SER A 19 -17.76 -6.36 2.20
C SER A 19 -18.76 -6.63 3.33
N LYS A 20 -20.04 -6.28 3.13
CA LYS A 20 -21.08 -6.55 4.12
C LYS A 20 -21.24 -8.06 4.34
N GLY A 21 -20.99 -8.51 5.56
CA GLY A 21 -21.23 -9.90 6.00
C GLY A 21 -20.09 -10.88 5.73
N ALA A 22 -19.00 -10.48 5.07
CA ALA A 22 -17.83 -11.32 4.89
C ALA A 22 -16.92 -11.29 6.12
N SER A 23 -16.30 -12.42 6.43
CA SER A 23 -15.23 -12.52 7.42
C SER A 23 -13.93 -11.88 6.93
N ASP A 24 -13.03 -11.53 7.86
CA ASP A 24 -11.74 -10.93 7.51
C ASP A 24 -10.91 -11.81 6.56
N ASN A 25 -10.93 -13.14 6.76
CA ASN A 25 -10.21 -14.08 5.90
C ASN A 25 -10.78 -14.08 4.47
N GLU A 26 -12.10 -14.05 4.31
CA GLU A 26 -12.73 -14.00 2.99
C GLU A 26 -12.36 -12.71 2.24
N ILE A 27 -12.28 -11.58 2.95
CA ILE A 27 -11.84 -10.29 2.40
C ILE A 27 -10.40 -10.39 1.93
N GLU A 28 -9.49 -10.85 2.80
CA GLU A 28 -8.07 -10.97 2.47
C GLU A 28 -7.81 -11.90 1.29
N GLU A 29 -8.48 -13.05 1.26
CA GLU A 29 -8.39 -13.99 0.16
C GLU A 29 -8.96 -13.43 -1.15
N HIS A 30 -10.09 -12.72 -1.08
CA HIS A 30 -10.69 -12.10 -2.25
C HIS A 30 -9.73 -11.11 -2.90
N TYR A 31 -9.14 -10.19 -2.12
CA TYR A 31 -8.19 -9.22 -2.65
C TYR A 31 -6.87 -9.85 -3.10
N SER A 32 -6.43 -10.94 -2.45
CA SER A 32 -5.25 -11.69 -2.90
C SER A 32 -5.47 -12.37 -4.26
N ARG A 33 -6.65 -12.99 -4.45
CA ARG A 33 -7.05 -13.54 -5.74
C ARG A 33 -7.15 -12.45 -6.81
N LEU A 34 -7.79 -11.32 -6.49
CA LEU A 34 -7.92 -10.19 -7.40
C LEU A 34 -6.55 -9.65 -7.84
N TYR A 35 -5.61 -9.47 -6.90
CA TYR A 35 -4.25 -9.05 -7.22
C TYR A 35 -3.59 -10.04 -8.19
N SER A 36 -3.66 -11.34 -7.90
CA SER A 36 -3.09 -12.39 -8.76
C SER A 36 -3.70 -12.38 -10.16
N GLN A 37 -5.03 -12.20 -10.27
CA GLN A 37 -5.71 -12.12 -11.56
C GLN A 37 -5.27 -10.91 -12.39
N ILE A 38 -5.10 -9.74 -11.75
CA ILE A 38 -4.65 -8.54 -12.45
C ILE A 38 -3.21 -8.72 -12.94
N MET A 39 -2.32 -9.25 -12.10
CA MET A 39 -0.92 -9.44 -12.44
C MET A 39 -0.69 -10.52 -13.50
N ASN A 40 -1.57 -11.52 -13.59
CA ASN A 40 -1.49 -12.64 -14.54
C ASN A 40 -2.44 -12.50 -15.73
N ALA A 41 -3.02 -11.31 -15.95
CA ALA A 41 -3.89 -11.07 -17.08
C ALA A 41 -3.16 -11.39 -18.40
N THR A 42 -3.79 -12.19 -19.26
CA THR A 42 -3.26 -12.58 -20.58
C THR A 42 -4.09 -11.88 -21.66
N GLY A 43 -3.44 -11.48 -22.76
CA GLY A 43 -4.10 -10.69 -23.82
C GLY A 43 -3.26 -9.55 -24.41
N GLY A 44 -1.93 -9.57 -24.24
CA GLY A 44 -1.02 -8.58 -24.83
C GLY A 44 -0.81 -7.31 -23.99
N VAL A 45 -1.51 -7.16 -22.87
CA VAL A 45 -1.31 -6.05 -21.91
C VAL A 45 -0.68 -6.59 -20.64
N LYS A 46 0.41 -5.97 -20.17
CA LYS A 46 1.06 -6.34 -18.92
C LYS A 46 0.62 -5.38 -17.81
N SER A 47 -0.28 -5.80 -16.93
CA SER A 47 -0.66 -4.99 -15.78
C SER A 47 0.46 -4.95 -14.74
N ARG A 48 0.62 -3.80 -14.07
CA ARG A 48 1.55 -3.63 -12.97
C ARG A 48 0.89 -2.86 -11.82
N ILE A 49 0.87 -3.46 -10.63
CA ILE A 49 0.36 -2.83 -9.41
C ILE A 49 1.52 -2.57 -8.43
N ALA A 50 1.64 -1.33 -7.97
CA ALA A 50 2.55 -0.90 -6.91
C ALA A 50 1.78 -0.76 -5.59
N ASN A 51 1.81 -1.81 -4.76
CA ASN A 51 1.33 -1.75 -3.39
C ASN A 51 2.51 -1.43 -2.46
N GLY A 52 2.41 -0.37 -1.66
CA GLY A 52 3.47 0.06 -0.76
C GLY A 52 2.93 0.52 0.59
N PHE A 53 3.65 0.16 1.65
CA PHE A 53 3.44 0.65 3.00
C PHE A 53 4.77 1.13 3.58
N PHE A 54 4.85 2.43 3.83
CA PHE A 54 6.04 3.08 4.36
C PHE A 54 5.75 3.58 5.76
N ALA A 55 6.45 3.08 6.77
CA ALA A 55 6.24 3.48 8.16
C ALA A 55 7.36 4.42 8.62
N ASN A 56 7.07 5.27 9.60
CA ASN A 56 8.11 6.05 10.26
C ASN A 56 9.01 5.08 11.05
N LYS A 57 10.33 5.16 10.84
CA LYS A 57 11.34 4.31 11.48
C LYS A 57 11.33 4.32 13.01
N GLN A 58 10.68 5.31 13.63
CA GLN A 58 10.48 5.38 15.08
C GLN A 58 9.47 4.36 15.61
N PHE A 59 8.68 3.71 14.73
CA PHE A 59 7.67 2.74 15.10
C PHE A 59 8.04 1.36 14.59
N GLN A 60 7.73 0.35 15.39
CA GLN A 60 7.84 -1.04 14.97
C GLN A 60 6.53 -1.50 14.34
N ILE A 61 6.65 -2.09 13.14
CA ILE A 61 5.51 -2.69 12.45
C ILE A 61 5.26 -4.07 13.08
N GLU A 62 3.99 -4.36 13.35
CA GLU A 62 3.60 -5.67 13.87
C GLU A 62 3.82 -6.74 12.79
N LYS A 63 4.48 -7.85 13.18
CA LYS A 63 4.98 -8.86 12.23
C LYS A 63 3.86 -9.60 11.50
N ALA A 64 2.75 -9.89 12.17
CA ALA A 64 1.63 -10.56 11.53
C ALA A 64 1.00 -9.65 10.46
N TYR A 65 0.82 -8.36 10.74
CA TYR A 65 0.37 -7.38 9.76
C TYR A 65 1.34 -7.26 8.57
N GLU A 66 2.64 -7.12 8.82
CA GLU A 66 3.66 -7.06 7.76
C GLU A 66 3.61 -8.30 6.86
N LYS A 67 3.52 -9.49 7.48
CA LYS A 67 3.39 -10.76 6.76
C LYS A 67 2.14 -10.77 5.89
N THR A 68 0.98 -10.41 6.45
CA THR A 68 -0.29 -10.38 5.70
C THR A 68 -0.21 -9.46 4.49
N ILE A 69 0.31 -8.23 4.63
CA ILE A 69 0.35 -7.30 3.49
C ILE A 69 1.36 -7.70 2.41
N LYS A 70 2.49 -8.31 2.80
CA LYS A 70 3.46 -8.87 1.86
C LYS A 70 2.89 -10.07 1.10
N GLU A 71 2.30 -11.03 1.79
CA GLU A 71 1.84 -12.28 1.16
C GLU A 71 0.56 -12.09 0.37
N LYS A 72 -0.43 -11.34 0.89
CA LYS A 72 -1.74 -11.23 0.27
C LYS A 72 -1.82 -10.14 -0.79
N TYR A 73 -1.03 -9.08 -0.65
CA TYR A 73 -1.11 -7.90 -1.52
C TYR A 73 0.21 -7.59 -2.23
N ASN A 74 1.26 -8.42 -2.06
CA ASN A 74 2.61 -8.17 -2.60
C ASN A 74 3.13 -6.76 -2.30
N ALA A 75 2.82 -6.27 -1.08
CA ALA A 75 3.17 -4.91 -0.70
C ALA A 75 4.67 -4.79 -0.39
N LYS A 76 5.31 -3.73 -0.91
CA LYS A 76 6.61 -3.29 -0.39
C LYS A 76 6.38 -2.70 1.00
N VAL A 77 7.17 -3.15 1.99
CA VAL A 77 7.15 -2.61 3.35
C VAL A 77 8.52 -2.05 3.66
N GLU A 78 8.59 -0.78 4.03
CA GLU A 78 9.85 -0.11 4.32
C GLU A 78 9.69 0.94 5.44
N ALA A 79 10.73 1.08 6.27
CA ALA A 79 10.77 2.09 7.32
C ALA A 79 11.57 3.30 6.82
N LEU A 80 10.96 4.49 6.86
CA LEU A 80 11.54 5.74 6.38
C LEU A 80 11.68 6.78 7.51
N ASP A 81 12.56 7.76 7.28
CA ASP A 81 12.68 8.93 8.14
C ASP A 81 11.87 10.08 7.57
N PHE A 82 10.61 10.23 7.98
CA PHE A 82 9.77 11.32 7.50
C PHE A 82 10.21 12.72 7.99
N GLY A 83 11.16 12.81 8.93
CA GLY A 83 11.86 14.08 9.21
C GLY A 83 12.75 14.52 8.04
N LYS A 84 13.19 13.57 7.20
CA LYS A 84 13.84 13.76 5.91
C LYS A 84 12.82 13.62 4.78
N ALA A 85 11.87 14.55 4.75
CA ALA A 85 10.69 14.43 3.91
C ALA A 85 11.01 14.40 2.40
N LYS A 86 11.99 15.19 1.95
CA LYS A 86 12.43 15.19 0.56
C LYS A 86 13.02 13.85 0.13
N GLU A 87 13.90 13.27 0.95
CA GLU A 87 14.46 11.95 0.67
C GLU A 87 13.39 10.85 0.73
N SER A 88 12.51 10.89 1.72
CA SER A 88 11.41 9.93 1.85
C SER A 88 10.46 9.99 0.66
N ALA A 89 10.08 11.20 0.22
CA ALA A 89 9.25 11.39 -0.97
C ALA A 89 9.89 10.76 -2.21
N LYS A 90 11.20 11.00 -2.41
CA LYS A 90 11.95 10.42 -3.53
C LYS A 90 11.98 8.89 -3.49
N VAL A 91 12.15 8.29 -2.32
CA VAL A 91 12.13 6.81 -2.18
C VAL A 91 10.76 6.24 -2.58
N ILE A 92 9.68 6.87 -2.12
CA ILE A 92 8.32 6.42 -2.42
C ILE A 92 7.99 6.63 -3.90
N ASP A 93 8.32 7.78 -4.46
CA ASP A 93 8.04 8.11 -5.86
C ASP A 93 8.83 7.23 -6.83
N ASN A 94 10.12 6.99 -6.54
CA ASN A 94 10.94 6.04 -7.32
C ASN A 94 10.33 4.64 -7.29
N PHE A 95 9.86 4.17 -6.13
CA PHE A 95 9.19 2.87 -6.05
C PHE A 95 7.94 2.81 -6.94
N ILE A 96 7.12 3.86 -6.94
CA ILE A 96 5.94 3.95 -7.81
C ILE A 96 6.36 3.91 -9.27
N SER A 97 7.31 4.75 -9.66
CA SER A 97 7.81 4.87 -11.04
C SER A 97 8.41 3.57 -11.53
N GLU A 98 9.36 2.98 -10.81
CA GLU A 98 9.99 1.71 -11.20
C GLU A 98 8.98 0.58 -11.33
N THR A 99 8.06 0.47 -10.36
CA THR A 99 7.04 -0.58 -10.38
C THR A 99 6.09 -0.39 -11.56
N THR A 100 5.71 0.85 -11.88
CA THR A 100 4.79 1.19 -12.98
C THR A 100 5.49 1.39 -14.34
N ALA A 101 6.77 0.97 -14.45
CA ALA A 101 7.58 1.11 -15.67
C ALA A 101 7.68 2.57 -16.17
N GLY A 102 7.76 3.51 -15.24
CA GLY A 102 7.86 4.95 -15.51
C GLY A 102 6.56 5.62 -15.91
N LYS A 103 5.43 4.90 -15.97
CA LYS A 103 4.15 5.48 -16.39
C LYS A 103 3.50 6.36 -15.32
N ILE A 104 3.80 6.13 -14.04
CA ILE A 104 3.32 6.92 -12.92
C ILE A 104 4.54 7.44 -12.16
N HIS A 105 4.71 8.76 -12.13
CA HIS A 105 5.82 9.44 -11.47
C HIS A 105 5.36 10.80 -10.92
N ASP A 106 6.18 11.43 -10.09
CA ASP A 106 5.90 12.72 -9.44
C ASP A 106 4.59 12.75 -8.62
N MET A 107 4.16 11.58 -8.14
CA MET A 107 2.98 11.41 -7.28
C MET A 107 3.28 11.77 -5.83
N VAL A 108 4.53 11.59 -5.39
CA VAL A 108 4.94 11.86 -4.02
C VAL A 108 6.01 12.93 -4.00
N THR A 109 5.69 14.04 -3.33
CA THR A 109 6.57 15.19 -3.19
C THR A 109 6.88 15.42 -1.71
N GLU A 110 7.91 16.23 -1.45
CA GLU A 110 8.22 16.65 -0.09
C GLU A 110 6.98 17.22 0.64
N LYS A 111 6.15 17.99 -0.07
CA LYS A 111 4.93 18.57 0.47
C LYS A 111 3.88 17.52 0.85
N THR A 112 3.75 16.42 0.10
CA THR A 112 2.77 15.36 0.42
C THR A 112 3.24 14.46 1.56
N VAL A 113 4.55 14.39 1.81
CA VAL A 113 5.13 13.72 2.98
C VAL A 113 5.07 14.62 4.23
N GLN A 114 5.38 15.91 4.11
CA GLN A 114 5.27 16.87 5.22
C GLN A 114 3.81 17.17 5.60
N GLY A 115 2.91 17.17 4.62
CA GLY A 115 1.54 17.64 4.75
C GLY A 115 0.53 16.54 5.04
N THR A 116 0.17 16.38 6.32
CA THR A 116 -1.23 16.37 6.82
C THR A 116 -1.32 16.18 8.34
N LEU A 117 -0.26 15.69 8.99
CA LEU A 117 -0.20 15.54 10.44
C LEU A 117 1.22 15.86 10.94
N PRO A 118 1.38 16.58 12.07
CA PRO A 118 2.70 16.91 12.63
C PRO A 118 3.55 15.68 13.02
N LYS A 119 3.02 14.46 12.88
CA LYS A 119 3.71 13.18 13.00
C LYS A 119 3.13 12.19 11.99
N GLN A 120 3.62 12.20 10.75
CA GLN A 120 3.24 11.16 9.79
C GLN A 120 3.78 9.81 10.30
N VAL A 121 2.87 8.91 10.65
CA VAL A 121 3.20 7.58 11.20
C VAL A 121 3.42 6.57 10.07
N SER A 122 2.66 6.69 8.99
CA SER A 122 2.79 5.84 7.81
C SER A 122 2.23 6.48 6.56
N TYR A 123 2.66 5.97 5.40
CA TYR A 123 2.25 6.37 4.06
C TYR A 123 1.89 5.12 3.24
N PHE A 124 0.69 5.10 2.65
CA PHE A 124 0.19 3.99 1.84
C PHE A 124 0.16 4.36 0.36
N VAL A 125 0.58 3.44 -0.49
CA VAL A 125 0.58 3.59 -1.95
C VAL A 125 -0.15 2.43 -2.59
N ILE A 126 -1.04 2.75 -3.53
CA ILE A 126 -1.62 1.82 -4.50
C ILE A 126 -1.60 2.54 -5.85
N ALA A 127 -0.80 2.06 -6.79
CA ALA A 127 -0.76 2.59 -8.16
C ALA A 127 -0.87 1.45 -9.18
N ASN A 128 -1.61 1.64 -10.26
CA ASN A 128 -1.80 0.62 -11.29
C ASN A 128 -1.53 1.22 -12.67
N ALA A 129 -0.70 0.53 -13.47
CA ALA A 129 -0.39 0.91 -14.84
C ALA A 129 -0.51 -0.29 -15.79
N ASN A 130 -1.18 -0.09 -16.91
CA ASN A 130 -1.19 -1.03 -18.03
C ASN A 130 0.05 -0.79 -18.87
N CYS A 131 0.94 -1.78 -18.96
CA CYS A 131 2.18 -1.74 -19.74
C CYS A 131 2.01 -2.37 -21.11
#